data_AF-A0A7G9B170-F1
#
_entry.id   AF-A0A7G9B170-F1
#
_cell.length_a   1.000
_cell.length_b   1.000
_cell.length_c   1.000
_cell.angle_alpha   90.00
_cell.angle_beta   90.00
_cell.angle_gamma   90.00
#
_symmetry.space_group_name_H-M   'P 1'
#
loop_
_entity.id
_entity.type
_entity.pdbx_description
1 polymer ?
#
loop_
_entity_poly.entity_id
_entity_poly.type
_entity_poly.pdbx_seq_one_letter_code
_entity_poly.pdbx_strand_id
1 'polypeptide(L)' 'MSKKGMARPDWTHTEPRNDVAPVPEIQGKAKHGKEHAKPIIGGTSGPQLKVYHELKGDGSVGDTTP' A
#
# COMPACT_ATOMS: atom_id res chain seq x y z
N MET A 1 39.64 -0.56 -15.32
CA MET A 1 39.78 0.15 -16.61
C MET A 1 38.76 -0.42 -17.58
N SER A 2 37.89 0.40 -18.19
CA SER A 2 37.03 -0.08 -19.29
C SER A 2 37.90 -0.46 -20.50
N LYS A 3 37.40 -1.38 -21.35
CA LYS A 3 38.13 -1.80 -22.56
C LYS A 3 38.40 -0.59 -23.47
N LYS A 4 39.62 -0.48 -24.01
CA LYS A 4 40.02 0.61 -24.94
C LYS A 4 38.99 0.71 -26.07
N GLY A 5 38.37 1.87 -26.23
CA GLY A 5 37.33 2.15 -27.23
C GLY A 5 35.89 1.99 -26.75
N MET A 6 35.65 1.50 -25.53
CA MET A 6 34.32 1.48 -24.92
C MET A 6 34.17 2.65 -23.96
N ALA A 7 33.35 3.62 -24.37
CA ALA A 7 32.95 4.74 -23.51
C ALA A 7 32.15 4.19 -22.32
N ARG A 8 32.38 4.77 -21.14
CA ARG A 8 31.52 4.52 -19.98
C ARG A 8 30.13 5.09 -20.32
N PRO A 9 29.04 4.32 -20.16
CA PRO A 9 27.71 4.87 -20.32
C PRO A 9 27.48 5.97 -19.29
N ASP A 10 26.96 7.10 -19.74
CA ASP A 10 26.58 8.19 -18.86
C ASP A 10 25.34 7.80 -18.05
N TRP A 11 25.30 8.22 -16.79
CA TRP A 11 24.15 7.95 -15.93
C TRP A 11 23.02 8.92 -16.30
N THR A 12 22.07 8.45 -17.11
CA THR A 12 21.00 9.29 -17.68
C THR A 12 19.74 9.37 -16.81
N HIS A 13 19.68 8.69 -15.66
CA HIS A 13 18.48 8.65 -14.81
C HIS A 13 18.80 9.13 -13.39
N THR A 14 18.85 10.45 -13.23
CA THR A 14 19.12 11.11 -11.96
C THR A 14 17.93 11.14 -11.01
N GLU A 15 16.70 10.86 -11.50
CA GLU A 15 15.47 10.97 -10.74
C GLU A 15 14.55 9.74 -10.90
N PRO A 16 13.69 9.44 -9.89
CA PRO A 16 12.72 8.35 -9.95
C PRO A 16 11.65 8.58 -11.01
N ARG A 17 11.28 7.55 -11.77
CA ARG A 17 10.19 7.57 -12.76
C ARG A 17 8.85 7.28 -12.11
N ASN A 18 8.45 8.11 -11.15
CA ASN A 18 7.20 7.93 -10.43
C ASN A 18 6.25 9.06 -10.83
N ASP A 19 5.06 8.71 -11.31
CA ASP A 19 4.00 9.70 -11.63
C ASP A 19 3.38 10.30 -10.35
N VAL A 20 3.64 9.67 -9.19
CA VAL A 20 3.07 10.04 -7.89
C VAL A 20 4.16 10.65 -7.00
N ALA A 21 3.77 11.70 -6.26
CA ALA A 21 4.64 12.32 -5.28
C ALA A 21 5.15 11.31 -4.22
N PRO A 22 6.37 11.50 -3.69
CA PRO A 22 6.88 10.66 -2.62
C PRO A 22 5.92 10.68 -1.43
N VAL A 23 5.61 9.50 -0.91
CA VAL A 23 4.74 9.36 0.26
C VAL A 23 5.40 10.09 1.45
N PRO A 24 4.66 10.92 2.20
CA PRO A 24 5.20 11.56 3.40
C PRO A 24 5.77 10.53 4.37
N GLU A 25 6.89 10.88 5.00
CA GLU A 25 7.47 10.06 6.05
C GLU A 25 6.44 9.89 7.18
N ILE A 26 6.14 8.64 7.54
CA ILE A 26 5.24 8.35 8.65
C ILE A 26 5.97 8.74 9.93
N GLN A 27 5.59 9.89 10.49
CA GLN A 27 6.18 10.41 11.71
C GLN A 27 5.60 9.71 12.95
N GLY A 28 6.48 9.34 13.87
CA GLY A 28 6.12 8.81 15.19
C GLY A 28 6.22 7.29 15.31
N LYS A 29 6.20 6.80 16.55
CA LYS A 29 6.14 5.36 16.82
C LYS A 29 4.74 4.83 16.48
N ALA A 30 4.66 3.58 16.02
CA ALA A 30 3.38 2.89 15.95
C ALA A 30 2.66 3.02 17.31
N LYS A 31 1.36 3.34 17.28
CA LYS A 31 0.55 3.44 18.49
C LYS A 31 0.59 2.10 19.21
N HIS A 32 1.32 2.03 20.30
CA HIS A 32 1.40 0.84 21.15
C HIS A 32 0.66 1.11 22.46
N GLY A 33 -0.44 0.39 22.68
CA GLY A 33 -1.12 0.34 23.97
C GLY A 33 -0.90 -1.03 24.59
N LYS A 34 -0.67 -1.10 25.90
CA LYS A 34 -0.82 -2.35 26.67
C LYS A 34 -2.28 -2.57 27.12
N GLU A 35 -3.17 -1.66 26.72
CA GLU A 35 -4.59 -1.78 27.02
C GLU A 35 -5.12 -3.05 26.37
N HIS A 36 -5.74 -3.89 27.19
CA HIS A 36 -6.39 -5.09 26.70
C HIS A 36 -7.55 -4.69 25.80
N ALA A 37 -7.62 -5.28 24.60
CA ALA A 37 -8.78 -5.07 23.74
C ALA A 37 -10.05 -5.46 24.49
N LYS A 38 -11.12 -4.67 24.32
CA LYS A 38 -12.43 -5.02 24.88
C LYS A 38 -12.84 -6.41 24.36
N PRO A 39 -13.46 -7.25 25.20
CA PRO A 39 -13.92 -8.57 24.77
C PRO A 39 -14.90 -8.42 23.60
N ILE A 40 -14.87 -9.37 22.68
CA ILE A 40 -15.84 -9.46 21.61
C ILE A 40 -17.20 -9.78 22.25
N ILE A 41 -18.19 -8.91 22.07
CA ILE A 41 -19.55 -9.14 22.54
C ILE A 41 -20.12 -10.33 21.73
N GLY A 42 -20.75 -11.30 22.40
CA GLY A 42 -21.36 -12.43 21.71
C GLY A 42 -22.31 -11.95 20.61
N GLY A 43 -22.12 -12.42 19.38
CA GLY A 43 -22.89 -11.97 18.20
C GLY A 43 -22.26 -10.83 17.41
N THR A 44 -21.20 -10.16 17.90
CA THR A 44 -20.45 -9.13 17.14
C THR A 44 -19.26 -9.69 16.36
N SER A 45 -19.10 -11.01 16.32
CA SER A 45 -18.13 -11.71 15.48
C SER A 45 -18.84 -12.76 14.64
N GLY A 46 -18.98 -12.47 13.36
CA GLY A 46 -19.50 -13.44 12.41
C GLY A 46 -19.40 -12.92 10.98
N PRO A 47 -19.42 -13.84 9.99
CA PRO A 47 -19.35 -13.47 8.57
C PRO A 47 -20.48 -12.53 8.15
N GLN A 48 -21.61 -12.53 8.86
CA GLN A 48 -22.75 -11.64 8.63
C GLN A 48 -22.46 -10.16 8.92
N LEU A 49 -21.40 -9.85 9.68
CA LEU A 49 -20.99 -8.47 9.98
C LEU A 49 -19.85 -7.97 9.09
N LYS A 50 -19.32 -8.83 8.22
CA LYS A 50 -18.28 -8.44 7.27
C LYS A 50 -18.94 -7.84 6.04
N VAL A 51 -18.48 -6.65 5.64
CA VAL A 51 -18.83 -6.07 4.34
C VAL A 51 -17.93 -6.73 3.29
N TYR A 52 -18.52 -7.48 2.37
CA TYR A 52 -17.80 -8.01 1.21
C TYR A 52 -18.01 -7.05 0.05
N HIS A 53 -16.91 -6.65 -0.58
CA HIS A 53 -16.94 -5.87 -1.81
C HIS A 53 -16.84 -6.84 -2.98
N GLU A 54 -17.77 -6.73 -3.92
CA GLU A 54 -17.61 -7.39 -5.21
C GLU A 54 -16.47 -6.69 -5.96
N LEU A 55 -15.50 -7.49 -6.39
CA LEU A 55 -14.42 -7.01 -7.24
C LEU A 55 -14.95 -6.94 -8.66
N LYS A 56 -14.72 -5.80 -9.32
CA LYS A 56 -14.87 -5.71 -10.77
C LYS A 56 -13.83 -6.64 -11.42
N GLY A 57 -14.10 -7.06 -12.66
CA GLY A 57 -13.18 -7.92 -13.43
C GLY A 57 -11.78 -7.32 -13.68
N ASP A 58 -11.61 -6.02 -13.43
CA ASP A 58 -10.34 -5.28 -13.47
C ASP A 58 -9.61 -5.24 -12.10
N GLY A 59 -10.17 -5.87 -11.07
CA GLY A 59 -9.62 -5.93 -9.71
C GLY A 59 -9.92 -4.70 -8.85
N SER A 60 -10.69 -3.72 -9.36
CA SER A 60 -11.11 -2.56 -8.57
C SER A 60 -12.36 -2.84 -7.71
N VAL A 61 -12.47 -2.15 -6.57
CA VAL A 61 -13.64 -2.22 -5.66
C VAL A 61 -14.62 -1.10 -5.97
N GLY A 62 -15.93 -1.39 -6.05
CA GLY A 62 -17.00 -0.39 -6.21
C GLY A 62 -17.83 -0.54 -7.49
N ASP A 63 -18.84 0.34 -7.64
CA ASP A 63 -20.19 0.23 -8.23
C ASP A 63 -20.54 -0.68 -9.43
N THR A 64 -21.61 -1.46 -9.22
CA THR A 64 -22.88 -1.36 -9.97
C THR A 64 -24.05 -1.21 -8.99
N THR A 65 -24.41 0.04 -8.70
CA THR A 65 -25.78 0.58 -8.54
C THR A 65 -26.86 -0.25 -7.81
N PRO A 66 -27.64 0.35 -6.88
CA PRO A 66 -27.35 1.36 -5.83
C PRO A 66 -27.11 0.75 -4.43
#